data_AF-A0AAU3HPI6-F1
#
_entry.id   AF-A0AAU3HPI6-F1
#
_cell.length_a   1.000
_cell.length_b   1.000
_cell.length_c   1.000
_cell.angle_alpha   90.00
_cell.angle_beta   90.00
_cell.angle_gamma   90.00
#
_symmetry.space_group_name_H-M   'P 1'
#
loop_
_entity.id
_entity.type
_entity.pdbx_description
1 polymer ?
#
loop_
_entity_poly.entity_id
_entity_poly.type
_entity_poly.pdbx_seq_one_letter_code
_entity_poly.pdbx_strand_id
1 'polypeptide(L)'
;MHRPERVVARLPGALLSPDEADRDGYVPNVVYSCGGLVPAGGLWLPYGARDARVGFTTVAVAALTGAMVRSPERPAARAAE
;
A
#
# COMPACT_ATOMS: atom_id res chain seq x y z
N MET A 1 13.23 -15.03 3.72
CA MET A 1 13.01 -13.68 4.30
C MET A 1 14.29 -13.26 5.03
N HIS A 2 15.37 -13.00 4.29
CA HIS A 2 16.72 -12.77 4.88
C HIS A 2 17.33 -11.41 4.53
N ARG A 3 16.71 -10.68 3.60
CA ARG A 3 17.17 -9.38 3.09
C ARG A 3 16.00 -8.42 2.90
N PRO A 4 15.37 -7.92 3.99
CA PRO A 4 14.19 -7.07 3.94
C PRO A 4 14.42 -5.72 3.24
N GLU A 5 15.67 -5.27 3.17
CA GLU A 5 16.09 -4.07 2.43
C GLU A 5 15.98 -4.24 0.89
N ARG A 6 15.90 -5.48 0.40
CA ARG A 6 15.77 -5.79 -1.02
C ARG A 6 14.29 -5.80 -1.44
N VAL A 7 13.90 -4.79 -2.22
CA VAL A 7 12.58 -4.74 -2.87
C VAL A 7 12.51 -5.76 -4.01
N VAL A 8 11.68 -6.78 -3.87
CA VAL A 8 11.52 -7.88 -4.86
C VAL A 8 10.39 -7.64 -5.87
N ALA A 9 9.38 -6.85 -5.51
CA ALA A 9 8.24 -6.52 -6.33
C ALA A 9 7.58 -5.23 -5.84
N ARG A 10 6.81 -4.56 -6.70
CA ARG A 10 6.02 -3.36 -6.39
C ARG A 10 4.68 -3.42 -7.12
N LEU A 11 3.63 -2.86 -6.54
CA LEU A 11 2.39 -2.65 -7.28
C LEU A 11 2.65 -1.62 -8.40
N PRO A 12 2.13 -1.82 -9.63
CA PRO A 12 2.37 -0.89 -10.73
C PRO A 12 1.66 0.46 -10.58
N GLY A 13 0.79 0.61 -9.58
CA GLY A 13 0.07 1.83 -9.27
C GLY A 13 -0.28 1.92 -7.78
N ALA A 14 -1.11 2.90 -7.43
CA ALA A 14 -1.58 3.08 -6.06
C ALA A 14 -2.47 1.91 -5.62
N LEU A 15 -2.26 1.43 -4.39
CA LEU A 15 -3.14 0.44 -3.76
C LEU A 15 -4.50 1.06 -3.40
N LEU A 16 -4.47 2.32 -2.93
CA LEU A 16 -5.62 3.08 -2.52
C LEU A 16 -5.54 4.48 -3.14
N SER A 17 -6.66 5.00 -3.61
CA SER A 17 -6.77 6.35 -4.14
C SER A 17 -8.08 6.97 -3.65
N PRO A 18 -8.16 8.30 -3.52
CA PRO A 18 -9.38 8.98 -3.12
C PRO A 18 -10.53 8.65 -4.09
N ASP A 19 -11.65 8.19 -3.54
CA ASP A 19 -12.91 8.09 -4.27
C ASP A 19 -13.50 9.48 -4.51
N GLU A 20 -14.62 9.57 -5.23
CA GLU A 20 -15.26 10.85 -5.53
C GLU A 20 -15.71 11.60 -4.28
N ALA A 21 -16.12 10.88 -3.22
CA ALA A 21 -16.50 11.47 -1.94
C ALA A 21 -15.29 11.97 -1.12
N ASP A 22 -14.07 11.56 -1.48
CA ASP A 22 -12.81 11.92 -0.80
C ASP A 22 -11.98 12.99 -1.51
N ARG A 23 -12.44 13.49 -2.66
CA ARG A 23 -11.70 14.51 -3.41
C ARG A 23 -11.84 15.91 -2.82
N ASP A 24 -12.92 16.16 -2.08
CA ASP A 24 -13.23 17.46 -1.49
C ASP A 24 -13.25 17.41 0.04
N GLY A 25 -12.75 18.44 0.73
CA GLY A 25 -12.80 18.52 2.19
C GLY A 25 -11.62 19.29 2.78
N TYR A 26 -11.36 19.08 4.07
CA TYR A 26 -10.31 19.78 4.82
C TYR A 26 -8.93 19.60 4.17
N VAL A 27 -8.54 18.35 3.87
CA VAL A 27 -7.37 18.04 3.04
C VAL A 27 -7.82 17.25 1.81
N PRO A 28 -8.02 17.89 0.64
CA PRO A 28 -8.54 17.22 -0.54
C PRO A 28 -7.56 16.21 -1.12
N ASN A 29 -8.07 15.17 -1.78
CA ASN A 29 -7.29 14.16 -2.50
C ASN A 29 -6.30 13.34 -1.63
N VAL A 30 -6.54 13.24 -0.33
CA VAL A 30 -5.69 12.47 0.59
C VAL A 30 -6.41 11.26 1.14
N VAL A 31 -5.75 10.10 0.98
CA VAL A 31 -6.05 8.86 1.69
C VAL A 31 -4.76 8.29 2.25
N TYR A 32 -4.79 7.75 3.46
CA TYR A 32 -3.62 7.16 4.11
C TYR A 32 -4.03 6.03 5.05
N SER A 33 -3.11 5.12 5.36
CA SER A 33 -3.35 4.06 6.33
C SER A 33 -2.15 3.93 7.26
N CYS A 34 -2.43 3.65 8.53
CA CYS A 34 -1.42 3.44 9.57
C CYS A 34 -1.27 1.96 9.98
N GLY A 35 -2.04 1.06 9.38
CA GLY A 35 -2.00 -0.36 9.73
C GLY A 35 -3.07 -1.18 9.02
N GLY A 36 -2.95 -2.50 9.09
CA GLY A 36 -3.91 -3.44 8.54
C GLY A 36 -3.82 -4.79 9.23
N LEU A 37 -4.86 -5.61 9.09
CA LEU A 37 -4.95 -6.95 9.65
C LEU A 37 -5.07 -7.97 8.51
N VAL A 38 -4.53 -9.18 8.69
CA VAL A 38 -4.62 -10.25 7.68
C VAL A 38 -5.32 -11.50 8.23
N PRO A 39 -6.62 -11.41 8.60
CA PRO A 39 -7.40 -12.59 8.95
C PRO A 39 -7.70 -13.42 7.70
N ALA A 40 -7.53 -14.74 7.78
CA ALA A 40 -7.89 -15.70 6.73
C ALA A 40 -7.40 -15.33 5.31
N GLY A 41 -6.24 -14.69 5.20
CA GLY A 41 -5.64 -14.30 3.91
C GLY A 41 -6.26 -13.05 3.25
N GLY A 42 -7.22 -12.38 3.87
CA GLY A 42 -7.72 -11.08 3.44
C GLY A 42 -7.01 -9.94 4.16
N LEU A 43 -6.47 -8.97 3.44
CA LEU A 43 -6.00 -7.72 4.02
C LEU A 43 -7.20 -6.84 4.33
N TRP A 44 -7.44 -6.59 5.61
CA TRP A 44 -8.36 -5.59 6.12
C TRP A 44 -7.59 -4.30 6.36
N LEU A 45 -7.96 -3.24 5.64
CA LEU A 45 -7.25 -1.98 5.62
C LEU A 45 -8.17 -0.83 6.06
N PRO A 46 -8.10 -0.41 7.33
CA PRO A 46 -8.58 0.89 7.76
C PRO A 46 -7.75 1.99 7.10
N TYR A 47 -8.39 3.04 6.62
CA TYR A 47 -7.71 4.19 6.04
C TYR A 47 -8.36 5.49 6.49
N GLY A 48 -7.56 6.51 6.75
CA GLY A 48 -8.01 7.88 6.91
C GLY A 48 -8.24 8.51 5.53
N ALA A 49 -9.26 9.37 5.43
CA ALA A 49 -9.50 10.18 4.25
C ALA A 49 -9.71 11.63 4.64
N ARG A 50 -9.07 12.52 3.89
CA ARG A 50 -9.16 13.98 4.01
C ARG A 50 -8.81 14.54 5.40
N ASP A 51 -8.02 13.80 6.16
CA ASP A 51 -7.71 14.05 7.58
C ASP A 51 -8.96 14.24 8.47
N ALA A 52 -10.11 13.70 8.05
CA ALA A 52 -11.41 13.99 8.65
C ALA A 52 -12.28 12.76 8.90
N ARG A 53 -12.09 11.66 8.16
CA ARG A 53 -12.88 10.44 8.32
C ARG A 53 -12.03 9.18 8.25
N VAL A 54 -12.58 8.07 8.73
CA VAL A 54 -12.01 6.72 8.57
C VAL A 54 -12.93 5.88 7.70
N GLY A 55 -12.37 5.24 6.69
CA GLY A 55 -13.00 4.21 5.87
C GLY A 55 -12.34 2.85 6.07
N PHE A 56 -12.98 1.81 5.53
CA PHE A 56 -12.48 0.44 5.56
C PHE A 56 -12.58 -0.18 4.17
N THR A 57 -11.52 -0.88 3.76
CA THR A 57 -11.53 -1.69 2.56
C THR A 57 -10.89 -3.05 2.82
N THR A 58 -11.20 -4.03 1.97
CA THR A 58 -10.60 -5.36 2.05
C THR A 58 -10.13 -5.82 0.68
N VAL A 59 -9.01 -6.56 0.65
CA VAL A 59 -8.48 -7.19 -0.56
C VAL A 59 -7.82 -8.52 -0.22
N ALA A 60 -7.98 -9.54 -1.05
CA ALA A 60 -7.27 -10.81 -0.87
C ALA A 60 -5.75 -10.59 -1.02
N VAL A 61 -4.94 -11.06 -0.06
CA VAL A 61 -3.48 -10.91 -0.10
C VAL A 61 -2.88 -11.64 -1.32
N ALA A 62 -3.46 -12.77 -1.71
CA ALA A 62 -3.05 -13.50 -2.91
C ALA A 62 -3.28 -12.67 -4.19
N ALA A 63 -4.41 -11.97 -4.28
CA ALA A 63 -4.69 -11.08 -5.42
C ALA A 63 -3.74 -9.88 -5.42
N LEU A 64 -3.52 -9.26 -4.25
CA LEU A 64 -2.62 -8.13 -4.10
C LEU A 64 -1.18 -8.49 -4.48
N THR A 65 -0.65 -9.59 -3.95
CA THR A 65 0.72 -10.02 -4.26
C THR A 65 0.86 -10.52 -5.70
N GLY A 66 -0.17 -11.15 -6.26
CA GLY A 66 -0.23 -11.55 -7.67
C GLY A 66 -0.24 -10.37 -8.65
N ALA A 67 -0.78 -9.22 -8.24
CA ALA A 67 -0.79 -7.99 -9.04
C ALA A 67 0.54 -7.21 -9.02
N MET A 68 1.50 -7.59 -8.17
CA MET A 68 2.78 -6.90 -8.07
C MET A 68 3.71 -7.27 -9.23
N VAL A 69 4.43 -6.30 -9.75
CA VAL A 69 5.44 -6.46 -10.80
C VAL A 69 6.82 -6.62 -10.18
N ARG A 70 7.62 -7.56 -10.69
CA ARG A 70 9.00 -7.78 -10.26
C ARG A 70 9.80 -6.49 -10.42
N SER A 71 10.51 -6.12 -9.36
CA SER A 71 11.45 -5.01 -9.43
C SER A 71 12.73 -5.45 -10.13
N PRO A 72 13.33 -4.60 -10.98
CA PRO A 72 14.62 -4.90 -11.58
C PRO A 72 15.68 -5.07 -10.47
N GLU A 73 16.63 -5.97 -10.69
CA GLU A 73 17.80 -6.13 -9.83
C GLU A 73 18.53 -4.79 -9.76
N ARG A 74 18.60 -4.18 -8.57
CA ARG A 74 19.49 -3.03 -8.37
C ARG A 74 20.93 -3.55 -8.37
N PRO A 75 21.87 -2.88 -9.05
CA PRO A 75 23.29 -3.09 -8.78
C PRO A 75 23.53 -2.98 -7.29
N ALA A 76 24.37 -3.85 -6.73
CA ALA A 76 24.70 -3.80 -5.31
C ALA A 76 25.08 -2.36 -4.94
N ALA A 77 24.28 -1.71 -4.10
CA ALA A 77 24.64 -0.43 -3.53
C ALA A 77 26.01 -0.64 -2.86
N ARG A 78 27.03 0.11 -3.30
CA ARG A 78 28.33 0.09 -2.62
C ARG A 78 28.04 0.33 -1.14
N ALA A 79 28.51 -0.59 -0.30
CA ALA A 79 28.36 -0.49 1.14
C ALA A 79 28.80 0.91 1.56
N ALA A 80 27.87 1.69 2.11
CA ALA A 80 28.21 2.95 2.73
C ALA A 80 29.11 2.62 3.93
N GLU A 81 30.30 3.21 3.91
CA GLU A 81 31.30 3.25 4.98
C GLU A 81 30.71 3.75 6.31
#